data_AF-A0A543KGF4-F1
#
_entry.id   AF-A0A543KGF4-F1
#
_cell.length_a   1.000
_cell.length_b   1.000
_cell.length_c   1.000
_cell.angle_alpha   90.00
_cell.angle_beta   90.00
_cell.angle_gamma   90.00
#
_symmetry.space_group_name_H-M   'P 1'
#
loop_
_entity.id
_entity.type
_entity.pdbx_description
1 polymer ?
#
loop_
_entity_poly.entity_id
_entity_poly.type
_entity_poly.pdbx_seq_one_letter_code
_entity_poly.pdbx_strand_id
1 'polypeptide(L)'
;MSMTSTNLPQPASQSLRKHGLISLWGRVRYRQPGAYDAWLQERDMTIITATLMRLSEGQLNRLGLSHKTLALDVEDLALRAQRDAEITREVLELVEDEHPESHAIAAE
;
A
#
# COMPACT_ATOMS: atom_id res chain seq x y z
N MET A 1 -24.40 37.84 -39.89
CA MET A 1 -25.32 37.43 -38.81
C MET A 1 -24.54 36.58 -37.84
N SER A 2 -24.11 37.16 -36.72
CA SER A 2 -23.25 36.52 -35.72
C SER A 2 -24.11 35.72 -34.74
N MET A 3 -23.88 34.42 -34.64
CA MET A 3 -24.43 33.59 -33.55
C MET A 3 -23.37 33.47 -32.46
N THR A 4 -23.48 34.29 -31.42
CA THR A 4 -22.80 34.09 -30.14
C THR A 4 -23.50 32.97 -29.37
N SER A 5 -22.90 31.78 -29.36
CA SER A 5 -23.29 30.70 -28.45
C SER A 5 -22.48 30.82 -27.16
N THR A 6 -23.07 31.42 -26.14
CA THR A 6 -22.46 31.59 -24.82
C THR A 6 -22.59 30.27 -24.05
N ASN A 7 -21.60 29.39 -24.18
CA ASN A 7 -21.46 28.23 -23.28
C ASN A 7 -20.96 28.72 -21.92
N LEU A 8 -21.90 29.00 -21.01
CA LEU A 8 -21.59 29.19 -19.60
C LEU A 8 -21.25 27.83 -18.97
N PRO A 9 -20.14 27.68 -18.23
CA PRO A 9 -19.86 26.45 -17.49
C PRO A 9 -20.90 26.28 -16.39
N GLN A 10 -21.62 25.17 -16.45
CA GLN A 10 -22.59 24.74 -15.45
C GLN A 10 -21.85 24.52 -14.12
N PRO A 11 -22.21 25.19 -13.01
CA PRO A 11 -21.56 24.94 -11.73
C PRO A 11 -21.89 23.51 -11.30
N ALA A 12 -20.85 22.69 -11.15
CA ALA A 12 -20.94 21.31 -10.71
C ALA A 12 -21.78 21.23 -9.43
N SER A 13 -22.95 20.61 -9.55
CA SER A 13 -23.90 20.39 -8.47
C SER A 13 -23.26 19.56 -7.35
N GLN A 14 -22.91 20.25 -6.27
CA GLN A 14 -22.95 19.86 -4.84
C GLN A 14 -23.12 18.35 -4.48
N SER A 15 -22.25 17.46 -4.95
CA SER A 15 -22.23 16.06 -4.49
C SER A 15 -21.33 15.83 -3.26
N LEU A 16 -20.76 16.89 -2.67
CA LEU A 16 -19.78 16.83 -1.58
C LEU A 16 -20.36 16.49 -0.19
N ARG A 17 -21.67 16.27 -0.04
CA ARG A 17 -22.27 16.04 1.29
C ARG A 17 -22.21 14.60 1.81
N LYS A 18 -21.84 13.60 0.98
CA LYS A 18 -21.78 12.19 1.43
C LYS A 18 -20.40 11.75 1.98
N HIS A 19 -19.35 12.55 1.80
CA HIS A 19 -18.00 12.22 2.28
C HIS A 19 -17.62 12.86 3.64
N GLY A 20 -18.57 13.49 4.35
CA GLY A 20 -18.28 14.18 5.61
C GLY A 20 -17.67 13.25 6.67
N LEU A 21 -18.32 12.10 6.92
CA LEU A 21 -17.85 11.15 7.94
C LEU A 21 -16.57 10.43 7.50
N ILE A 22 -16.50 9.92 6.26
CA ILE A 22 -15.32 9.23 5.74
C ILE A 22 -14.10 10.16 5.71
N SER A 23 -14.27 11.43 5.31
CA SER A 23 -13.18 12.42 5.32
C SER A 23 -12.80 12.90 6.73
N LEU A 24 -13.69 12.79 7.71
CA LEU A 24 -13.42 13.09 9.11
C LEU A 24 -12.62 11.96 9.77
N TRP A 25 -13.01 10.70 9.52
CA TRP A 25 -12.24 9.52 9.94
C TRP A 25 -10.85 9.48 9.30
N GLY A 26 -10.75 9.84 8.01
CA GLY A 26 -9.46 10.05 7.35
C GLY A 26 -8.61 11.09 8.08
N ARG A 27 -9.15 12.29 8.37
CA ARG A 27 -8.41 13.37 9.05
C ARG A 27 -8.02 13.08 10.50
N VAL A 28 -8.87 12.38 11.26
CA VAL A 28 -8.52 11.96 12.63
C VAL A 28 -7.42 10.90 12.61
N ARG A 29 -7.40 10.02 11.60
CA ARG A 29 -6.42 8.92 11.46
C ARG A 29 -5.05 9.37 10.94
N TYR A 30 -5.00 10.38 10.08
CA TYR A 30 -3.75 11.02 9.64
C TYR A 30 -2.98 11.74 10.76
N ARG A 31 -3.54 11.86 11.96
CA ARG A 31 -2.88 12.51 13.11
C ARG A 31 -1.75 11.66 13.71
N GLN A 32 -1.67 10.37 13.38
CA GLN A 32 -0.55 9.49 13.76
C GLN A 32 -0.09 8.67 12.56
N PRO A 33 1.08 8.97 11.97
CA PRO A 33 1.57 8.28 10.78
C PRO A 33 1.57 6.75 10.92
N GLY A 34 2.10 6.22 12.04
CA GLY A 34 2.16 4.78 12.26
C GLY A 34 0.80 4.08 12.48
N ALA A 35 -0.25 4.82 12.86
CA ALA A 35 -1.58 4.24 13.06
C ALA A 35 -2.32 3.97 11.74
N TYR A 36 -1.96 4.68 10.67
CA TYR A 36 -2.50 4.42 9.34
C TYR A 36 -1.84 3.17 8.72
N ASP A 37 -0.51 3.07 8.82
CA ASP A 37 0.24 1.95 8.25
C ASP A 37 -0.09 0.63 8.96
N ALA A 38 -0.17 0.64 10.30
CA ALA A 38 -0.58 -0.55 11.07
C ALA A 38 -1.98 -1.05 10.67
N TRP A 39 -2.88 -0.12 10.34
CA TRP A 39 -4.22 -0.48 9.88
C TRP A 39 -4.27 -1.01 8.47
N LEU A 40 -3.47 -0.43 7.56
CA LEU A 40 -3.32 -0.97 6.22
C LEU A 40 -2.78 -2.40 6.29
N GLN A 41 -1.77 -2.63 7.12
CA GLN A 41 -1.21 -3.95 7.35
C GLN A 41 -2.26 -4.93 7.87
N GLU A 42 -3.05 -4.54 8.89
CA GLU A 42 -4.12 -5.39 9.42
C GLU A 42 -5.22 -5.69 8.38
N ARG A 43 -5.61 -4.68 7.59
CA ARG A 43 -6.58 -4.84 6.49
C ARG A 43 -6.06 -5.82 5.44
N ASP A 44 -4.82 -5.65 5.01
CA ASP A 44 -4.23 -6.46 3.94
C ASP A 44 -4.03 -7.90 4.41
N MET A 45 -3.61 -8.09 5.66
CA MET A 45 -3.53 -9.41 6.29
C MET A 45 -4.88 -10.13 6.28
N THR A 46 -5.94 -9.40 6.64
CA THR A 46 -7.31 -9.94 6.64
C THR A 46 -7.76 -10.34 5.24
N ILE A 47 -7.50 -9.50 4.23
CA ILE A 47 -7.87 -9.77 2.84
C ILE A 47 -7.10 -10.98 2.29
N ILE A 48 -5.80 -11.06 2.54
CA ILE A 48 -4.95 -12.18 2.10
C ILE A 48 -5.44 -13.48 2.73
N THR A 49 -5.64 -13.49 4.04
CA THR A 49 -6.15 -14.66 4.78
C THR A 49 -7.51 -15.11 4.22
N ALA A 50 -8.45 -14.18 4.08
CA ALA A 50 -9.77 -14.48 3.54
C ALA A 50 -9.71 -15.00 2.09
N THR A 51 -8.78 -14.49 1.28
CA THR A 51 -8.58 -14.96 -0.10
C THR A 51 -8.03 -16.38 -0.12
N LEU A 52 -7.05 -16.69 0.73
CA LEU A 52 -6.46 -18.03 0.83
C LEU A 52 -7.46 -19.05 1.37
N MET A 53 -8.30 -18.67 2.33
CA MET A 53 -9.38 -19.52 2.86
C MET A 53 -10.44 -19.92 1.81
N ARG A 54 -10.51 -19.21 0.68
CA ARG A 54 -11.44 -19.53 -0.41
C ARG A 54 -10.87 -20.51 -1.42
N LEU A 55 -9.57 -20.79 -1.35
CA LEU A 55 -8.93 -21.78 -2.21
C LEU A 55 -9.30 -23.20 -1.75
N SER A 56 -9.29 -24.15 -2.68
CA SER A 56 -9.39 -25.56 -2.30
C SER A 56 -8.10 -26.03 -1.62
N GLU A 57 -8.18 -27.09 -0.81
CA GLU A 57 -7.00 -27.69 -0.15
C GLU A 57 -5.89 -28.03 -1.15
N GLY A 58 -6.23 -28.54 -2.34
CA GLY A 58 -5.26 -28.86 -3.38
C GLY A 58 -4.58 -27.62 -3.99
N GLN A 59 -5.28 -26.49 -4.06
CA GLN A 59 -4.67 -25.21 -4.49
C GLN A 59 -3.79 -24.63 -3.39
N LEU A 60 -4.23 -24.73 -2.14
CA LEU A 60 -3.47 -24.25 -0.99
C LEU A 60 -2.18 -25.06 -0.80
N ASN A 61 -2.25 -26.39 -0.95
CA ASN A 61 -1.08 -27.26 -0.91
C ASN A 61 -0.05 -26.96 -2.01
N ARG A 62 -0.47 -26.45 -3.19
CA ARG A 62 0.47 -26.01 -4.23
C ARG A 62 1.28 -24.79 -3.82
N LEU A 63 0.75 -23.99 -2.90
CA LEU A 63 1.44 -22.86 -2.29
C LEU A 63 2.28 -23.31 -1.07
N GLY A 64 2.28 -24.60 -0.74
CA GLY A 64 2.93 -25.14 0.46
C GLY A 64 2.15 -24.83 1.75
N LEU A 65 0.87 -24.49 1.64
CA LEU A 65 0.01 -24.07 2.74
C LEU A 65 -1.10 -25.10 3.01
N SER A 66 -1.67 -25.07 4.21
CA SER A 66 -2.78 -25.95 4.63
C SER A 66 -3.84 -25.14 5.37
N HIS A 67 -5.13 -25.48 5.19
CA HIS A 67 -6.19 -24.78 5.94
C HIS A 67 -6.07 -24.95 7.45
N LYS A 68 -5.45 -26.05 7.90
CA LYS A 68 -5.25 -26.34 9.33
C LYS A 68 -4.27 -25.37 9.98
N THR A 69 -3.31 -24.87 9.21
CA THR A 69 -2.21 -24.02 9.69
C THR A 69 -2.24 -22.62 9.08
N LEU A 70 -3.22 -22.32 8.22
CA LEU A 70 -3.24 -21.13 7.38
C LEU A 70 -3.02 -19.82 8.15
N ALA A 71 -3.62 -19.67 9.33
CA ALA A 71 -3.44 -18.47 10.14
C ALA A 71 -1.97 -18.29 10.58
N LEU A 72 -1.32 -19.37 10.99
CA LEU A 72 0.10 -19.37 11.39
C LEU A 72 1.00 -19.16 10.17
N ASP A 73 0.68 -19.81 9.05
CA ASP A 73 1.48 -19.71 7.84
C ASP A 73 1.44 -18.30 7.24
N VAL A 74 0.29 -17.63 7.32
CA VAL A 74 0.13 -16.24 6.85
C VAL A 74 0.87 -15.26 7.77
N GLU A 75 0.86 -15.48 9.08
CA GLU A 75 1.64 -14.69 10.03
C GLU A 75 3.15 -14.87 9.80
N ASP A 76 3.62 -16.10 9.61
CA ASP A 76 5.02 -16.38 9.29
C ASP A 76 5.44 -15.77 7.94
N LEU A 77 4.57 -15.85 6.92
CA LEU A 77 4.81 -15.20 5.63
C LEU A 77 4.98 -13.69 5.77
N ALA A 78 4.17 -13.05 6.61
CA ALA A 78 4.28 -11.62 6.88
C ALA A 78 5.57 -11.26 7.61
N LEU A 79 5.98 -12.06 8.60
CA LEU A 79 7.26 -11.88 9.31
C LEU A 79 8.45 -12.03 8.38
N ARG A 80 8.42 -13.02 7.48
CA ARG A 80 9.48 -13.21 6.48
C ARG A 80 9.55 -12.03 5.52
N ALA A 81 8.41 -11.58 4.99
CA ALA A 81 8.36 -10.43 4.09
C ALA A 81 8.90 -9.15 4.77
N GLN A 82 8.59 -8.94 6.05
CA GLN A 82 9.12 -7.83 6.83
C GLN A 82 10.64 -7.90 6.95
N ARG A 83 11.19 -9.08 7.28
CA ARG A 83 12.64 -9.28 7.38
C ARG A 83 13.34 -9.08 6.03
N ASP A 84 12.76 -9.59 4.95
CA ASP A 84 13.31 -9.43 3.60
C ASP A 84 13.34 -7.95 3.19
N ALA A 85 12.30 -7.18 3.56
CA ALA A 85 12.27 -5.73 3.34
C ALA A 85 13.35 -5.00 4.16
N GLU A 86 13.57 -5.40 5.41
CA GLU A 86 14.63 -4.85 6.27
C GLU A 86 16.02 -5.13 5.69
N ILE A 87 16.29 -6.38 5.29
CA ILE A 87 17.55 -6.77 4.64
C ILE A 87 17.76 -6.00 3.36
N THR A 88 16.72 -5.87 2.53
CA THR A 88 16.80 -5.12 1.26
C THR A 88 17.18 -3.65 1.52
N ARG A 89 16.59 -3.03 2.54
CA ARG A 89 16.95 -1.67 2.95
C ARG A 89 18.41 -1.60 3.42
N GLU A 90 18.84 -2.49 4.30
CA GLU A 90 20.23 -2.53 4.80
C GLU A 90 21.24 -2.71 3.65
N VAL A 91 20.93 -3.58 2.69
CA VAL A 91 21.77 -3.77 1.50
C VAL A 91 21.83 -2.51 0.65
N LEU A 92 20.69 -1.83 0.42
CA LEU A 92 20.67 -0.57 -0.32
C LEU A 92 21.48 0.52 0.39
N GLU A 93 21.35 0.65 1.70
CA GLU A 93 22.13 1.60 2.51
C GLU A 93 23.64 1.33 2.40
N LEU A 94 24.08 0.07 2.49
CA LEU A 94 25.49 -0.29 2.35
C LEU A 94 26.05 0.00 0.94
N VAL A 95 25.25 -0.25 -0.11
CA VAL A 95 25.65 0.02 -1.49
C VAL A 95 25.73 1.51 -1.78
N GLU A 96 24.81 2.32 -1.23
CA GLU A 96 24.82 3.77 -1.37
C GLU A 96 26.02 4.41 -0.64
N ASP A 97 26.36 3.94 0.55
CA ASP A 97 27.49 4.45 1.34
C ASP A 97 28.87 4.08 0.72
N GLU A 98 28.95 3.00 -0.05
CA GLU A 98 30.19 2.58 -0.73
C GLU A 98 30.52 3.44 -1.99
N HIS A 99 29.62 4.34 -2.39
CA HIS A 99 29.82 5.30 -3.49
C HIS A 99 29.71 6.77 -3.04
N PRO A 100 30.66 7.33 -2.25
CA PRO A 100 30.55 8.73 -1.84
C PRO A 100 30.85 9.73 -2.97
N GLU A 101 31.76 9.45 -3.91
CA GLU A 101 32.10 10.40 -4.98
C GLU A 101 32.65 9.68 -6.22
N SER A 102 31.91 9.69 -7.33
CA SER A 102 32.51 9.45 -8.64
C SER A 102 31.67 10.07 -9.75
N HIS A 103 31.46 11.40 -9.73
CA HIS A 103 31.21 12.20 -10.94
C HIS A 103 31.43 13.71 -10.67
N ALA A 104 32.62 14.07 -10.18
CA ALA A 104 33.18 15.37 -10.55
C ALA A 104 33.82 15.21 -11.94
N ILE A 105 33.01 15.35 -12.99
CA ILE A 105 33.55 15.48 -14.35
C ILE A 105 34.25 16.85 -14.38
N ALA A 106 35.57 16.83 -14.18
CA ALA A 106 36.43 17.96 -14.46
C ALA A 106 36.35 18.22 -15.97
N ALA A 107 35.66 19.31 -16.35
CA ALA A 107 35.78 19.89 -17.67
C ALA A 107 37.10 20.66 -17.71
N GLU A 108 38.07 20.13 -18.46
CA GLU A 108 39.22 20.89 -18.99
C GLU A 108 38.78 21.76 -20.17
#